data_AF-A0A7L3FPH2-F1
#
_entry.id   AF-A0A7L3FPH2-F1
#
_cell.length_a   1.000
_cell.length_b   1.000
_cell.length_c   1.000
_cell.angle_alpha   90.00
_cell.angle_beta   90.00
_cell.angle_gamma   90.00
#
_symmetry.space_group_name_H-M   'P 1'
#
loop_
_entity.id
_entity.type
_entity.pdbx_description
1 polymer ?
#
loop_
_entity_poly.entity_id
_entity_poly.type
_entity_poly.pdbx_seq_one_letter_code
_entity_poly.pdbx_strand_id
1 'polypeptide(L)'
;FNYRTTRFLAEEGFYKFHNWFDDRAWYPLGRIIGGTIYPGLMITSAAIYHVLHFFHVTIDIRNVCVFLAPLFSSFTTIVTYHLTKELKDAGAGLLAAAMIAVVPGYISRSVAGSYDNEGIAIFCMLLTYYMWIKAVKTGSIYWAAMCALAYFYMV
;
A
#
# COMPACT_ATOMS: atom_id res chain seq x y z
N PHE A 1 3.49 9.62 13.04
CA PHE A 1 2.63 10.53 12.26
C PHE A 1 1.53 9.75 11.53
N ASN A 2 1.88 8.82 10.63
CA ASN A 2 0.93 8.03 9.82
C ASN A 2 -0.23 7.40 10.62
N TYR A 3 0.06 6.78 11.76
CA TYR A 3 -0.97 6.20 12.63
C TYR A 3 -2.00 7.22 13.12
N ARG A 4 -1.56 8.39 13.61
CA ARG A 4 -2.46 9.46 14.08
C ARG A 4 -3.37 9.93 12.95
N THR A 5 -2.80 10.11 11.76
CA THR A 5 -3.53 10.50 10.56
C THR A 5 -4.55 9.44 10.13
N THR A 6 -4.18 8.16 10.22
CA THR A 6 -5.08 7.04 9.90
C THR A 6 -6.22 6.94 10.91
N ARG A 7 -5.93 7.14 12.19
CA ARG A 7 -6.94 7.21 13.25
C ARG A 7 -7.93 8.35 13.01
N PHE A 8 -7.43 9.54 12.68
CA PHE A 8 -8.28 10.68 12.32
C PHE A 8 -9.18 10.35 11.12
N LEU A 9 -8.63 9.73 10.07
CA LEU A 9 -9.41 9.32 8.90
C LEU A 9 -10.51 8.30 9.24
N ALA A 10 -10.23 7.33 10.12
CA ALA A 10 -11.19 6.30 10.52
C ALA A 10 -12.32 6.85 11.42
N GLU A 11 -12.04 7.84 12.27
CA GLU A 11 -13.01 8.42 13.22
C GLU A 11 -13.80 9.59 12.61
N GLU A 12 -13.15 10.48 11.85
CA GLU A 12 -13.73 11.74 11.35
C GLU A 12 -14.17 11.69 9.88
N GLY A 13 -13.74 10.67 9.14
CA GLY A 13 -14.10 10.46 7.74
C GLY A 13 -13.24 11.23 6.73
N PHE A 14 -13.42 10.88 5.45
CA PHE A 14 -12.54 11.31 4.37
C PHE A 14 -12.57 12.82 4.08
N TYR A 15 -13.75 13.45 4.03
CA TYR A 15 -13.85 14.88 3.69
C TYR A 15 -13.21 15.79 4.73
N LYS A 16 -13.36 15.46 6.03
CA LYS A 16 -12.68 16.17 7.11
C LYS A 16 -11.18 15.94 7.05
N PHE A 17 -10.74 14.72 6.75
CA PHE A 17 -9.34 14.39 6.56
C PHE A 17 -8.70 15.17 5.39
N HIS A 18 -9.39 15.27 4.26
CA HIS A 18 -8.88 15.99 3.08
C HIS A 18 -8.65 17.49 3.36
N ASN A 19 -9.50 18.11 4.18
CA ASN A 19 -9.39 19.51 4.58
C ASN A 19 -8.75 19.70 5.97
N TRP A 20 -8.02 18.70 6.48
CA TRP A 20 -7.52 18.74 7.85
C TRP A 20 -6.35 19.72 8.02
N PHE A 21 -6.55 20.72 8.87
CA PHE A 21 -5.50 21.57 9.42
C PHE A 21 -5.15 21.12 10.85
N ASP A 22 -3.88 20.79 11.09
CA ASP A 22 -3.38 20.40 12.41
C ASP A 22 -2.69 21.60 13.08
N ASP A 23 -3.34 22.11 14.11
CA ASP A 23 -2.87 23.18 14.99
C ASP A 23 -1.90 22.68 16.07
N ARG A 24 -1.78 21.35 16.25
CA ARG A 24 -0.95 20.74 17.29
C ARG A 24 0.51 20.53 16.88
N ALA A 25 0.84 20.76 15.62
CA ALA A 25 2.19 20.63 15.09
C ALA A 25 2.68 21.98 14.57
N TRP A 26 3.99 22.21 14.62
CA TRP A 26 4.62 23.42 14.04
C TRP A 26 4.09 24.75 14.62
N TYR A 27 3.98 24.86 15.94
CA TYR A 27 3.69 26.15 16.57
C TYR A 27 4.75 27.19 16.17
N PRO A 28 4.37 28.40 15.71
CA PRO A 28 3.04 29.01 15.69
C PRO A 28 2.24 28.88 14.36
N LEU A 29 2.79 28.20 13.35
CA LEU A 29 2.22 28.17 11.99
C LEU A 29 1.09 27.15 11.82
N GLY A 30 1.19 25.98 12.44
CA GLY A 30 0.33 24.83 12.12
C GLY A 30 0.78 24.10 10.85
N ARG A 31 0.06 23.02 10.48
CA ARG A 31 0.31 22.27 9.23
C ARG A 31 -1.00 21.83 8.57
N ILE A 32 -1.18 22.17 7.30
CA ILE A 32 -2.24 21.61 6.46
C ILE A 32 -1.88 20.16 6.13
N ILE A 33 -2.54 19.18 6.72
CA ILE A 33 -2.15 17.77 6.55
C ILE A 33 -2.67 17.24 5.22
N GLY A 34 -3.93 17.44 4.88
CA GLY A 34 -4.55 16.83 3.70
C GLY A 34 -3.83 17.14 2.37
N GLY A 35 -3.18 18.30 2.26
CA GLY A 35 -2.42 18.71 1.07
C GLY A 35 -0.91 18.54 1.15
N THR A 36 -0.33 18.08 2.27
CA THR A 36 1.14 17.97 2.45
C THR A 36 1.62 16.54 2.68
N ILE A 37 0.78 15.54 2.38
CA ILE A 37 1.08 14.12 2.56
C ILE A 37 0.52 13.29 1.41
N TYR A 38 1.10 12.12 1.18
CA TYR A 38 0.53 11.08 0.33
C TYR A 38 -0.50 10.28 1.14
N PRO A 39 -1.79 10.28 0.78
CA PRO A 39 -2.85 9.71 1.60
C PRO A 39 -3.04 8.19 1.40
N GLY A 40 -2.33 7.57 0.45
CA GLY A 40 -2.55 6.18 0.03
C GLY A 40 -2.48 5.16 1.17
N LEU A 41 -1.47 5.26 2.04
CA LEU A 41 -1.32 4.36 3.20
C LEU A 41 -2.52 4.47 4.15
N MET A 42 -2.93 5.70 4.48
CA MET A 42 -4.02 5.95 5.43
C MET A 42 -5.36 5.50 4.87
N ILE A 43 -5.64 5.80 3.59
CA ILE A 43 -6.86 5.37 2.90
C ILE A 43 -6.94 3.85 2.86
N THR A 44 -5.84 3.17 2.57
CA THR A 44 -5.81 1.70 2.50
C THR A 44 -6.12 1.06 3.85
N SER A 45 -5.50 1.55 4.93
CA SER A 45 -5.79 1.07 6.29
C SER A 45 -7.24 1.33 6.71
N ALA A 46 -7.76 2.53 6.42
CA ALA A 46 -9.14 2.88 6.74
C ALA A 46 -10.15 2.03 5.95
N ALA A 47 -9.88 1.76 4.66
CA ALA A 47 -10.69 0.88 3.84
C ALA A 47 -10.73 -0.55 4.41
N ILE A 48 -9.55 -1.12 4.75
CA ILE A 48 -9.47 -2.44 5.38
C ILE A 48 -10.25 -2.46 6.71
N TYR A 49 -10.08 -1.43 7.54
CA TYR A 49 -10.79 -1.29 8.81
C TYR A 49 -12.32 -1.27 8.61
N HIS A 50 -12.85 -0.46 7.70
CA HIS A 50 -14.29 -0.39 7.46
C HIS A 50 -14.86 -1.69 6.86
N VAL A 51 -14.12 -2.37 5.98
CA VAL A 51 -14.51 -3.68 5.45
C VAL A 51 -14.60 -4.73 6.56
N LEU A 52 -13.61 -4.78 7.46
CA LEU A 52 -13.63 -5.69 8.61
C LEU A 52 -14.81 -5.40 9.55
N HIS A 53 -15.07 -4.13 9.85
CA HIS A 53 -16.19 -3.71 10.70
C HIS A 53 -17.55 -4.00 10.05
N PHE A 54 -17.67 -3.90 8.73
CA PHE A 54 -18.89 -4.29 8.01
C PHE A 54 -19.26 -5.76 8.23
N PHE A 55 -18.27 -6.65 8.30
CA PHE A 55 -18.45 -8.07 8.62
C PHE A 55 -18.49 -8.37 10.13
N HIS A 56 -18.64 -7.35 10.99
CA HIS A 56 -18.64 -7.46 12.46
C HIS A 56 -17.35 -8.05 13.05
N VAL A 57 -16.23 -7.96 12.33
CA VAL A 57 -14.91 -8.31 12.85
C VAL A 57 -14.33 -7.06 13.51
N THR A 58 -14.68 -6.85 14.78
CA THR A 58 -14.32 -5.64 15.54
C THR A 58 -12.86 -5.65 15.95
N ILE A 59 -12.00 -5.13 15.08
CA ILE A 59 -10.57 -4.95 15.32
C ILE A 59 -10.27 -3.47 15.50
N ASP A 60 -9.39 -3.13 16.45
CA ASP A 60 -8.87 -1.77 16.61
C ASP A 60 -8.06 -1.32 15.40
N ILE A 61 -8.21 -0.05 15.01
CA ILE A 61 -7.44 0.56 13.91
C ILE A 61 -5.92 0.40 14.11
N ARG A 62 -5.46 0.40 15.36
CA ARG A 62 -4.05 0.15 15.71
C ARG A 62 -3.57 -1.20 15.21
N ASN A 63 -4.36 -2.26 15.39
CA ASN A 63 -3.96 -3.60 14.99
C ASN A 63 -3.93 -3.71 13.45
N VAL A 64 -4.88 -3.06 12.76
CA VAL A 64 -4.85 -2.95 11.29
C VAL A 64 -3.55 -2.29 10.83
N CYS A 65 -3.17 -1.15 11.41
CA CYS A 65 -1.92 -0.47 11.04
C CYS A 65 -0.66 -1.30 11.34
N VAL A 66 -0.64 -2.05 12.45
CA VAL A 66 0.52 -2.89 12.83
C VAL A 66 0.71 -4.06 11.86
N PHE A 67 -0.38 -4.70 11.43
CA PHE A 67 -0.34 -5.89 10.57
C PHE A 67 -0.46 -5.61 9.08
N LEU A 68 -0.60 -4.34 8.67
CA LEU A 68 -0.69 -3.98 7.26
C LEU A 68 0.57 -4.33 6.47
N ALA A 69 1.76 -4.02 7.01
CA ALA A 69 3.02 -4.27 6.30
C ALA A 69 3.24 -5.76 5.98
N PRO A 70 3.07 -6.70 6.94
CA PRO A 70 3.13 -8.14 6.67
C PRO A 70 2.09 -8.62 5.65
N LEU A 71 0.87 -8.07 5.69
CA LEU A 71 -0.18 -8.40 4.73
C LEU A 71 0.24 -8.03 3.30
N PHE A 72 0.72 -6.79 3.11
CA PHE A 72 1.22 -6.34 1.81
C PHE A 72 2.48 -7.07 1.37
N SER A 73 3.36 -7.46 2.29
CA SER A 73 4.51 -8.33 1.99
C SER A 73 4.07 -9.68 1.40
N SER A 74 2.98 -10.26 1.89
CA SER A 74 2.40 -11.48 1.31
C SER A 74 1.79 -11.25 -0.08
N PHE A 75 1.27 -10.06 -0.37
CA PHE A 75 0.81 -9.73 -1.73
C PHE A 75 1.98 -9.48 -2.67
N THR A 76 3.05 -8.85 -2.18
CA THR A 76 4.31 -8.64 -2.92
C THR A 76 4.85 -9.97 -3.46
N THR A 77 4.87 -11.04 -2.67
CA THR A 77 5.36 -12.35 -3.14
C THR A 77 4.55 -12.90 -4.32
N ILE A 78 3.22 -12.70 -4.31
CA ILE A 78 2.34 -13.14 -5.40
C ILE A 78 2.58 -12.30 -6.66
N VAL A 79 2.71 -10.98 -6.51
CA VAL A 79 2.99 -10.08 -7.64
C VAL A 79 4.37 -10.36 -8.24
N THR A 80 5.39 -10.61 -7.42
CA THR A 80 6.73 -10.99 -7.89
C THR A 80 6.69 -12.29 -8.70
N TYR A 81 5.94 -13.30 -8.24
CA TYR A 81 5.74 -14.54 -8.99
C TYR A 81 5.22 -14.25 -10.41
N HIS A 82 4.14 -13.47 -10.52
CA HIS A 82 3.54 -13.15 -11.80
C HIS A 82 4.44 -12.30 -12.69
N LEU A 83 5.13 -11.30 -12.11
CA LEU A 83 6.09 -10.47 -12.83
C LEU A 83 7.22 -11.29 -13.43
N THR A 84 7.84 -12.18 -12.65
CA THR A 84 8.95 -13.00 -13.14
C THR A 84 8.47 -14.09 -14.11
N LYS A 85 7.26 -14.62 -13.92
CA LYS A 85 6.64 -15.57 -14.86
C LYS A 85 6.47 -14.96 -16.25
N GLU A 86 6.10 -13.68 -16.34
CA GLU A 86 6.02 -13.00 -17.64
C GLU A 86 7.37 -12.94 -18.33
N LEU A 87 8.51 -12.93 -17.61
CA LEU A 87 9.84 -12.80 -18.22
C LEU A 87 10.37 -14.11 -18.82
N LYS A 88 10.13 -15.24 -18.16
CA LYS A 88 10.68 -16.54 -18.57
C LYS A 88 9.65 -17.66 -18.37
N ASP A 89 9.78 -18.42 -17.29
CA ASP A 89 8.98 -19.61 -16.99
C ASP A 89 8.43 -19.55 -15.56
N ALA A 90 7.47 -20.44 -15.27
CA ALA A 90 6.86 -20.49 -13.94
C ALA A 90 7.85 -20.91 -12.84
N GLY A 91 8.89 -21.69 -13.17
CA GLY A 91 9.92 -22.10 -12.23
C GLY A 91 10.73 -20.91 -11.72
N ALA A 92 11.17 -20.02 -12.63
CA ALA A 92 11.81 -18.77 -12.25
C ALA A 92 10.89 -17.89 -11.38
N GLY A 93 9.59 -17.87 -11.65
CA GLY A 93 8.60 -17.16 -10.84
C GLY A 93 8.52 -17.67 -9.41
N LEU A 94 8.46 -19.00 -9.22
CA LEU A 94 8.42 -19.60 -7.88
C LEU A 94 9.70 -19.31 -7.08
N LEU A 95 10.86 -19.39 -7.74
CA LEU A 95 12.14 -19.07 -7.12
C LEU A 95 12.20 -17.60 -6.67
N ALA A 96 11.79 -16.66 -7.55
CA ALA A 96 11.78 -15.24 -7.21
C ALA A 96 10.83 -14.92 -6.05
N ALA A 97 9.64 -15.53 -6.03
CA ALA A 97 8.68 -15.36 -4.96
C ALA A 97 9.19 -15.92 -3.62
N ALA A 98 9.85 -17.07 -3.63
CA ALA A 98 10.47 -17.65 -2.43
C ALA A 98 11.61 -16.76 -1.90
N MET A 99 12.45 -16.22 -2.78
CA MET A 99 13.57 -15.36 -2.40
C MET A 99 13.11 -14.02 -1.81
N ILE A 100 12.13 -13.35 -2.43
CA ILE A 100 11.63 -12.06 -1.91
C ILE A 100 10.87 -12.20 -0.59
N ALA A 101 10.27 -13.36 -0.32
CA ALA A 101 9.57 -13.62 0.94
C ALA A 101 10.51 -13.55 2.17
N VAL A 102 11.78 -13.93 2.00
CA VAL A 102 12.75 -14.02 3.11
C VAL A 102 13.89 -12.99 3.00
N VAL A 103 13.85 -12.09 2.01
CA VAL A 103 14.95 -11.16 1.77
C VAL A 103 15.07 -10.14 2.92
N PRO A 104 16.21 -10.11 3.67
CA PRO A 104 16.34 -9.26 4.85
C PRO A 104 16.18 -7.76 4.55
N GLY A 105 16.61 -7.34 3.35
CA GLY A 105 16.47 -5.96 2.90
C GLY A 105 15.02 -5.49 2.87
N TYR A 106 14.09 -6.31 2.35
CA TYR A 106 12.67 -5.95 2.35
C TYR A 106 12.07 -6.06 3.75
N ILE A 107 12.37 -7.14 4.48
CA ILE A 107 11.87 -7.38 5.83
C ILE A 107 12.21 -6.20 6.75
N SER A 108 13.42 -5.64 6.67
CA SER A 108 13.82 -4.49 7.50
C SER A 108 12.90 -3.27 7.40
N ARG A 109 12.14 -3.14 6.30
CA ARG A 109 11.18 -2.05 6.05
C ARG A 109 9.71 -2.49 6.12
N SER A 110 9.44 -3.79 6.25
CA SER A 110 8.09 -4.38 6.29
C SER A 110 7.82 -5.22 7.54
N VAL A 111 8.57 -5.01 8.62
CA VAL A 111 8.34 -5.66 9.92
C VAL A 111 6.96 -5.30 10.48
N ALA A 112 6.29 -6.26 11.13
CA ALA A 112 5.06 -5.99 11.88
C ALA A 112 5.28 -4.85 12.89
N GLY A 113 4.39 -3.86 12.86
CA GLY A 113 4.50 -2.64 13.68
C GLY A 113 5.21 -1.47 13.00
N SER A 114 5.95 -1.71 11.91
CA SER A 114 6.53 -0.65 11.09
C SER A 114 5.49 -0.09 10.11
N TYR A 115 4.66 0.84 10.58
CA TYR A 115 3.62 1.49 9.77
C TYR A 115 4.15 2.69 8.99
N ASP A 116 4.96 2.37 7.97
CA ASP A 116 5.55 3.34 7.05
C ASP A 116 5.16 3.06 5.58
N ASN A 117 5.38 4.06 4.73
CA ASN A 117 4.91 4.05 3.35
C ASN A 117 5.63 3.02 2.48
N GLU A 118 6.85 2.63 2.83
CA GLU A 118 7.67 1.68 2.05
C GLU A 118 7.04 0.30 1.95
N GLY A 119 6.33 -0.15 3.00
CA GLY A 119 5.71 -1.47 3.04
C GLY A 119 4.70 -1.68 1.90
N ILE A 120 3.90 -0.65 1.63
CA ILE A 120 2.89 -0.65 0.57
C ILE A 120 3.48 -0.21 -0.78
N ALA A 121 4.43 0.72 -0.78
CA ALA A 121 5.02 1.26 -2.01
C ALA A 121 5.73 0.18 -2.85
N ILE A 122 6.42 -0.78 -2.22
CA ILE A 122 7.10 -1.87 -2.94
C ILE A 122 6.08 -2.76 -3.67
N PHE A 123 4.95 -3.05 -3.04
CA PHE A 123 3.85 -3.77 -3.68
C PHE A 123 3.31 -2.99 -4.89
N CYS A 124 2.99 -1.70 -4.72
CA CYS A 124 2.46 -0.86 -5.78
C CYS A 124 3.41 -0.74 -6.99
N MET A 125 4.71 -0.63 -6.70
CA MET A 125 5.76 -0.55 -7.71
C MET A 125 5.83 -1.84 -8.54
N LEU A 126 5.89 -3.00 -7.89
CA LEU A 126 5.92 -4.28 -8.60
C LEU A 126 4.64 -4.55 -9.38
N LEU A 127 3.48 -4.14 -8.84
CA LEU A 127 2.20 -4.25 -9.53
C LEU A 127 2.20 -3.41 -10.82
N THR A 128 2.71 -2.19 -10.73
CA THR A 128 2.83 -1.29 -11.89
C THR A 128 3.77 -1.87 -12.95
N TYR A 129 4.93 -2.40 -12.54
CA TYR A 129 5.85 -3.06 -13.47
C TYR A 129 5.24 -4.30 -14.13
N TYR A 130 4.49 -5.11 -13.38
CA TYR A 130 3.79 -6.26 -13.93
C TYR A 130 2.78 -5.83 -15.00
N MET A 131 1.92 -4.86 -14.69
CA MET A 131 0.91 -4.36 -15.62
C MET A 131 1.55 -3.71 -16.86
N TRP A 132 2.66 -3.00 -16.68
CA TRP A 132 3.43 -2.41 -17.77
C TRP A 132 3.99 -3.48 -18.72
N ILE A 133 4.71 -4.47 -18.19
CA ILE A 133 5.28 -5.56 -19.00
C ILE A 133 4.17 -6.28 -19.76
N LYS A 134 3.04 -6.54 -19.09
CA LYS A 134 1.90 -7.21 -19.71
C LYS A 134 1.23 -6.36 -20.79
N ALA A 135 1.13 -5.05 -20.59
CA ALA A 135 0.62 -4.12 -21.59
C ALA A 135 1.51 -4.08 -22.84
N VAL A 136 2.82 -4.01 -22.67
CA VAL A 136 3.80 -4.00 -23.77
C VAL A 136 3.77 -5.31 -24.55
N LYS A 137 3.72 -6.46 -23.86
CA LYS A 137 3.70 -7.79 -24.52
C LYS A 137 2.38 -8.08 -25.24
N THR A 138 1.26 -7.68 -24.66
CA THR A 138 -0.07 -7.97 -25.22
C THR A 138 -0.49 -6.93 -26.27
N GLY A 139 -0.04 -5.67 -26.14
CA GLY A 139 -0.45 -4.57 -27.00
C GLY A 139 -1.91 -4.14 -26.81
N SER A 140 -2.48 -4.29 -25.61
CA SER A 140 -3.91 -4.00 -25.33
C SER A 140 -4.10 -2.75 -24.48
N ILE A 141 -5.08 -1.93 -24.87
CA ILE A 141 -5.51 -0.72 -24.16
C ILE A 141 -6.00 -1.06 -22.74
N TYR A 142 -6.62 -2.22 -22.55
CA TYR A 142 -7.09 -2.66 -21.23
C TYR A 142 -5.93 -2.76 -20.23
N TRP A 143 -4.83 -3.41 -20.61
CA TRP A 143 -3.66 -3.55 -19.73
C TRP A 143 -2.94 -2.21 -19.52
N ALA A 144 -2.94 -1.33 -20.51
CA ALA A 144 -2.42 0.04 -20.36
C ALA A 144 -3.26 0.87 -19.38
N ALA A 145 -4.60 0.78 -19.43
CA ALA A 145 -5.49 1.44 -18.49
C ALA A 145 -5.31 0.91 -17.06
N MET A 146 -5.20 -0.41 -16.90
CA MET A 146 -4.89 -1.03 -15.59
C MET A 146 -3.52 -0.59 -15.06
N CYS A 147 -2.52 -0.44 -15.93
CA CYS A 147 -1.21 0.10 -15.57
C CYS A 147 -1.31 1.56 -15.09
N ALA A 148 -2.12 2.39 -15.76
CA ALA A 148 -2.33 3.77 -15.37
C ALA A 148 -3.03 3.89 -13.99
N LEU A 149 -4.01 3.02 -13.70
CA LEU A 149 -4.66 2.94 -12.39
C LEU A 149 -3.69 2.45 -11.30
N ALA A 150 -2.87 1.44 -11.59
CA ALA A 150 -1.83 0.97 -10.66
C ALA A 150 -0.80 2.08 -10.37
N TYR A 151 -0.42 2.85 -11.40
CA TYR A 151 0.47 4.00 -11.26
C TYR A 151 -0.18 5.11 -10.42
N PHE A 152 -1.45 5.43 -10.65
CA PHE A 152 -2.18 6.40 -9.83
C PHE A 152 -2.21 6.01 -8.34
N TYR A 153 -2.32 4.71 -8.04
CA TYR A 153 -2.26 4.22 -6.66
C TYR A 153 -0.85 4.26 -6.06
N MET A 154 0.20 4.21 -6.90
CA MET A 154 1.58 4.32 -6.46
C MET A 154 2.00 5.77 -6.17
N VAL A 155 1.38 6.74 -6.85
CA VAL A 155 1.58 8.20 -6.66
C VAL A 155 0.91 8.68 -5.39
#